data_AF-A0AAP2DJ12-F1
#
_entry.id   AF-A0AAP2DJ12-F1
#
_cell.length_a   1.000
_cell.length_b   1.000
_cell.length_c   1.000
_cell.angle_alpha   90.00
_cell.angle_beta   90.00
_cell.angle_gamma   90.00
#
_symmetry.space_group_name_H-M   'P 1'
#
loop_
_entity.id
_entity.type
_entity.pdbx_description
1 polymer ?
#
loop_
_entity_poly.entity_id
_entity_poly.type
_entity_poly.pdbx_seq_one_letter_code
_entity_poly.pdbx_strand_id
1 'polypeptide(L)'
;MERIGIIASLMVVVAFSAYSQHAQGTLVAASVSGADRLSIVKNSISIPAWHEKSFWSVYEDYLGNVNEVSTQGYRSLETLAEADKNTNGAEAYELGQQMIKDRRNLLALRERYYTQIGAGFNGIIALQFLQAEALLDMMESCRIYEQTHWSDFRFHPKALNPSQFKKAKHNTIHAALTPSVEEASAFWEVYNRYEEECDALLGEDYSLISLYAGDPSDFTPAIAKRLGNDFLSVMQRELKLKEKYFVEMNQVVGPSLATRFLAWEDYYSLVSKMYAWAEQ
;
A
#
# COMPACT_ATOMS: atom_id res chain seq x y z
N MET A 1 -59.24 3.67 -21.78
CA MET A 1 -58.55 4.59 -20.86
C MET A 1 -57.19 4.00 -20.58
N GLU A 2 -56.19 4.49 -21.30
CA GLU A 2 -54.82 4.02 -21.33
C GLU A 2 -54.11 4.32 -20.01
N ARG A 3 -53.38 3.32 -19.48
CA ARG A 3 -52.45 3.50 -18.37
C ARG A 3 -51.11 3.95 -18.94
N ILE A 4 -50.71 5.15 -18.55
CA ILE A 4 -49.39 5.72 -18.74
C ILE A 4 -48.37 4.82 -18.04
N GLY A 5 -47.53 4.16 -18.83
CA GLY A 5 -46.28 3.58 -18.38
C GLY A 5 -45.18 4.64 -18.40
N ILE A 6 -44.21 4.48 -17.49
CA ILE A 6 -42.80 4.89 -17.52
C ILE A 6 -42.37 5.12 -16.06
N ILE A 7 -41.67 4.16 -15.48
CA ILE A 7 -40.55 4.46 -14.58
C ILE A 7 -39.41 3.53 -15.02
N ALA A 8 -38.56 4.07 -15.87
CA ALA A 8 -37.22 3.57 -16.08
C ALA A 8 -36.36 4.08 -14.91
N SER A 9 -36.02 3.21 -13.97
CA SER A 9 -35.02 3.50 -12.95
C SER A 9 -33.72 2.80 -13.31
N LEU A 10 -32.96 3.54 -14.12
CA LEU A 10 -31.52 3.73 -14.10
C LEU A 10 -30.68 2.69 -13.34
N MET A 11 -30.07 1.78 -14.11
CA MET A 11 -28.82 1.12 -13.74
C MET A 11 -27.71 2.18 -13.60
N VAL A 12 -27.09 2.28 -12.43
CA VAL A 12 -25.70 2.75 -12.29
C VAL A 12 -24.99 1.76 -11.38
N VAL A 13 -24.59 0.63 -11.97
CA VAL A 13 -23.60 -0.29 -11.41
C VAL A 13 -22.65 -0.65 -12.56
N VAL A 14 -21.81 0.29 -12.98
CA VAL A 14 -20.67 0.03 -13.85
C VAL A 14 -19.56 1.04 -13.56
N ALA A 15 -18.50 0.58 -12.90
CA ALA A 15 -17.15 1.13 -13.09
C ALA A 15 -16.01 0.22 -12.60
N PHE A 16 -16.24 -0.71 -11.65
CA PHE A 16 -15.15 -1.55 -11.14
C PHE A 16 -14.97 -2.89 -11.89
N SER A 17 -16.05 -3.49 -12.41
CA SER A 17 -15.96 -4.76 -13.15
C SER A 17 -15.43 -4.61 -14.59
N ALA A 18 -15.52 -3.42 -15.20
CA ALA A 18 -14.89 -3.14 -16.49
C ALA A 18 -13.38 -2.83 -16.35
N TYR A 19 -12.92 -2.46 -15.15
CA TYR A 19 -11.49 -2.38 -14.86
C TYR A 19 -10.91 -3.80 -14.68
N SER A 20 -11.55 -4.77 -14.05
CA SER A 20 -10.86 -6.06 -13.79
C SER A 20 -10.40 -6.84 -15.03
N GLN A 21 -11.04 -6.69 -16.20
CA GLN A 21 -10.64 -7.37 -17.46
C GLN A 21 -9.78 -6.53 -18.43
N HIS A 22 -9.70 -5.21 -18.28
CA HIS A 22 -8.82 -4.34 -19.08
C HIS A 22 -7.71 -3.65 -18.27
N ALA A 23 -7.86 -3.52 -16.96
CA ALA A 23 -6.90 -2.89 -16.06
C ALA A 23 -5.68 -3.76 -15.76
N GLN A 24 -5.72 -5.07 -16.02
CA GLN A 24 -4.51 -5.90 -15.94
C GLN A 24 -3.41 -5.41 -16.89
N GLY A 25 -3.77 -4.72 -18.00
CA GLY A 25 -2.81 -4.13 -18.93
C GLY A 25 -2.57 -2.63 -18.75
N THR A 26 -3.56 -1.86 -18.29
CA THR A 26 -3.49 -0.38 -18.29
C THR A 26 -3.03 0.24 -16.97
N LEU A 27 -3.22 -0.42 -15.82
CA LEU A 27 -2.78 0.14 -14.53
C LEU A 27 -1.26 0.06 -14.31
N VAL A 28 -0.54 -0.73 -15.11
CA VAL A 28 0.90 -1.00 -14.93
C VAL A 28 1.77 0.04 -15.65
N ALA A 29 1.24 0.83 -16.59
CA ALA A 29 2.06 1.64 -17.49
C ALA A 29 2.02 3.17 -17.29
N ALA A 30 1.02 3.71 -16.57
CA ALA A 30 0.94 5.16 -16.32
C ALA A 30 1.58 5.48 -14.96
N SER A 31 2.61 6.35 -14.93
CA SER A 31 3.02 6.97 -13.67
C SER A 31 1.80 7.69 -13.10
N VAL A 32 1.55 7.57 -11.79
CA VAL A 32 0.46 8.32 -11.15
C VAL A 32 0.89 9.77 -11.00
N SER A 33 0.93 10.50 -12.11
CA SER A 33 1.21 11.93 -12.11
C SER A 33 0.04 12.68 -11.47
N GLY A 34 0.26 13.93 -11.01
CA GLY A 34 -0.78 14.68 -10.27
C GLY A 34 -2.12 14.79 -11.00
N ALA A 35 -2.12 14.91 -12.33
CA ALA A 35 -3.35 14.96 -13.13
C ALA A 35 -4.09 13.61 -13.14
N ASP A 36 -3.34 12.51 -13.28
CA ASP A 36 -3.89 11.15 -13.25
C ASP A 36 -4.42 10.80 -11.87
N ARG A 37 -3.70 11.20 -10.81
CA ARG A 37 -4.10 11.01 -9.40
C ARG A 37 -5.47 11.64 -9.12
N LEU A 38 -5.67 12.90 -9.50
CA LEU A 38 -6.94 13.60 -9.30
C LEU A 38 -8.07 12.92 -10.07
N SER A 39 -7.82 12.46 -11.30
CA SER A 39 -8.80 11.74 -12.11
C SER A 39 -9.22 10.42 -11.44
N ILE A 40 -8.25 9.63 -10.97
CA ILE A 40 -8.51 8.36 -10.27
C ILE A 40 -9.33 8.61 -9.00
N VAL A 41 -8.97 9.62 -8.20
CA VAL A 41 -9.71 9.94 -6.98
C VAL A 41 -11.13 10.45 -7.27
N LYS A 42 -11.32 11.28 -8.30
CA LYS A 42 -12.65 11.70 -8.77
C LYS A 42 -13.55 10.51 -9.13
N ASN A 43 -12.97 9.46 -9.70
CA ASN A 43 -13.70 8.25 -10.07
C ASN A 43 -13.89 7.27 -8.90
N SER A 44 -13.13 7.42 -7.82
CA SER A 44 -13.13 6.50 -6.67
C SER A 44 -13.98 6.99 -5.50
N ILE A 45 -14.27 8.28 -5.42
CA ILE A 45 -15.02 8.88 -4.30
C ILE A 45 -16.38 9.36 -4.77
N SER A 46 -17.45 8.93 -4.08
CA SER A 46 -18.81 9.39 -4.35
C SER A 46 -19.14 10.57 -3.43
N ILE A 47 -19.28 11.76 -4.03
CA ILE A 47 -19.50 13.01 -3.30
C ILE A 47 -20.82 13.62 -3.78
N PRO A 48 -21.75 13.97 -2.87
CA PRO A 48 -22.93 14.74 -3.26
C PRO A 48 -22.55 16.08 -3.89
N ALA A 49 -23.25 16.50 -4.95
CA ALA A 49 -22.92 17.73 -5.71
C ALA A 49 -22.76 18.99 -4.83
N TRP A 50 -23.54 19.09 -3.75
CA TRP A 50 -23.47 20.23 -2.82
C TRP A 50 -22.23 20.23 -1.92
N HIS A 51 -21.51 19.11 -1.81
CA HIS A 51 -20.26 18.96 -1.07
C HIS A 51 -19.00 19.01 -1.96
N GLU A 52 -19.12 18.81 -3.28
CA GLU A 52 -17.99 18.71 -4.20
C GLU A 52 -17.00 19.86 -4.06
N LYS A 53 -17.49 21.11 -4.12
CA LYS A 53 -16.61 22.30 -4.06
C LYS A 53 -15.77 22.32 -2.78
N SER A 54 -16.39 22.05 -1.63
CA SER A 54 -15.69 22.02 -0.34
C SER A 54 -14.72 20.84 -0.25
N PHE A 55 -15.08 19.66 -0.79
CA PHE A 55 -14.23 18.48 -0.72
C PHE A 55 -12.98 18.68 -1.58
N TRP A 56 -13.17 19.10 -2.83
CA TRP A 56 -12.06 19.28 -3.77
C TRP A 56 -11.08 20.35 -3.29
N SER A 57 -11.55 21.39 -2.61
CA SER A 57 -10.65 22.36 -1.97
C SER A 57 -9.74 21.72 -0.89
N VAL A 58 -10.27 20.80 -0.08
CA VAL A 58 -9.46 20.08 0.93
C VAL A 58 -8.51 19.08 0.25
N TYR A 59 -8.98 18.40 -0.80
CA TYR A 59 -8.18 17.43 -1.53
C TYR A 59 -7.05 18.10 -2.35
N GLU A 60 -7.28 19.28 -2.93
CA GLU A 60 -6.24 20.06 -3.62
C GLU A 60 -5.15 20.53 -2.66
N ASP A 61 -5.52 20.94 -1.44
CA ASP A 61 -4.55 21.24 -0.38
C ASP A 61 -3.76 19.97 0.00
N TYR A 62 -4.42 18.82 0.14
CA TYR A 62 -3.74 17.53 0.30
C TYR A 62 -2.77 17.24 -0.84
N LEU A 63 -3.15 17.45 -2.10
CA LEU A 63 -2.29 17.22 -3.25
C LEU A 63 -1.01 18.08 -3.21
N GLY A 64 -1.13 19.34 -2.78
CA GLY A 64 0.01 20.22 -2.57
C GLY A 64 1.00 19.66 -1.53
N ASN A 65 0.49 19.19 -0.40
CA ASN A 65 1.31 18.65 0.69
C ASN A 65 1.86 17.25 0.38
N VAL A 66 1.07 16.38 -0.25
CA VAL A 66 1.48 14.99 -0.53
C VAL A 66 2.57 14.97 -1.59
N ASN A 67 2.56 15.87 -2.57
CA ASN A 67 3.59 15.94 -3.60
C ASN A 67 4.98 16.18 -3.01
N GLU A 68 5.09 17.04 -1.99
CA GLU A 68 6.34 17.28 -1.26
C GLU A 68 6.82 16.01 -0.55
N VAL A 69 5.94 15.39 0.24
CA VAL A 69 6.27 14.21 1.06
C VAL A 69 6.55 12.98 0.18
N SER A 70 5.74 12.74 -0.85
CA SER A 70 5.86 11.56 -1.72
C SER A 70 7.04 11.67 -2.68
N THR A 71 7.39 12.87 -3.16
CA THR A 71 8.59 13.04 -4.00
C THR A 71 9.84 12.60 -3.26
N GLN A 72 9.97 13.01 -1.99
CA GLN A 72 11.09 12.56 -1.15
C GLN A 72 11.02 11.05 -0.91
N GLY A 73 9.85 10.53 -0.51
CA GLY A 73 9.67 9.11 -0.23
C GLY A 73 9.96 8.21 -1.45
N TYR A 74 9.52 8.60 -2.65
CA TYR A 74 9.75 7.84 -3.88
C TYR A 74 11.22 7.87 -4.32
N ARG A 75 11.92 8.98 -4.14
CA ARG A 75 13.38 9.03 -4.36
C ARG A 75 14.10 8.10 -3.39
N SER A 76 13.74 8.14 -2.11
CA SER A 76 14.32 7.24 -1.11
C SER A 76 13.98 5.77 -1.40
N LEU A 77 12.80 5.48 -1.94
CA LEU A 77 12.41 4.15 -2.40
C LEU A 77 13.23 3.68 -3.60
N GLU A 78 13.44 4.56 -4.59
CA GLU A 78 14.27 4.28 -5.77
C GLU A 78 15.72 3.96 -5.36
N THR A 79 16.34 4.81 -4.52
CA THR A 79 17.69 4.55 -4.01
C THR A 79 17.76 3.28 -3.16
N LEU A 80 16.75 3.01 -2.33
CA LEU A 80 16.65 1.77 -1.56
C LEU A 80 16.52 0.54 -2.46
N ALA A 81 15.74 0.64 -3.54
CA ALA A 81 15.53 -0.43 -4.51
C ALA A 81 16.79 -0.71 -5.34
N GLU A 82 17.66 0.29 -5.55
CA GLU A 82 18.96 0.11 -6.19
C GLU A 82 20.05 -0.41 -5.25
N ALA A 83 19.84 -0.35 -3.92
CA ALA A 83 20.80 -0.81 -2.95
C ALA A 83 21.09 -2.31 -3.10
N ASP A 84 22.37 -2.64 -3.26
CA ASP A 84 22.86 -4.00 -3.46
C ASP A 84 23.80 -4.45 -2.32
N LYS A 85 24.37 -5.65 -2.47
CA LYS A 85 25.32 -6.20 -1.50
C LYS A 85 26.63 -5.40 -1.35
N ASN A 86 26.93 -4.50 -2.30
CA ASN A 86 28.14 -3.69 -2.33
C ASN A 86 27.91 -2.28 -1.80
N THR A 87 26.66 -1.91 -1.50
CA THR A 87 26.31 -0.63 -0.89
C THR A 87 27.03 -0.48 0.45
N ASN A 88 27.61 0.69 0.69
CA ASN A 88 28.35 0.96 1.92
C ASN A 88 27.44 0.74 3.14
N GLY A 89 27.97 0.16 4.22
CA GLY A 89 27.14 -0.17 5.38
C GLY A 89 26.48 1.03 6.07
N ALA A 90 27.16 2.17 6.17
CA ALA A 90 26.56 3.37 6.76
C ALA A 90 25.47 3.94 5.84
N GLU A 91 25.76 4.01 4.53
CA GLU A 91 24.80 4.43 3.52
C GLU A 91 23.55 3.54 3.49
N ALA A 92 23.72 2.22 3.49
CA ALA A 92 22.61 1.27 3.53
C ALA A 92 21.73 1.50 4.77
N TYR A 93 22.34 1.65 5.94
CA TYR A 93 21.60 1.93 7.18
C TYR A 93 20.79 3.23 7.09
N GLU A 94 21.40 4.30 6.55
CA GLU A 94 20.74 5.59 6.35
C GLU A 94 19.57 5.48 5.37
N LEU A 95 19.72 4.73 4.26
CA LEU A 95 18.64 4.49 3.30
C LEU A 95 17.44 3.80 3.96
N GLY A 96 17.68 2.75 4.75
CA GLY A 96 16.61 2.05 5.46
C GLY A 96 15.88 2.95 6.47
N GLN A 97 16.62 3.73 7.26
CA GLN A 97 16.03 4.72 8.19
C GLN A 97 15.23 5.80 7.45
N GLN A 98 15.75 6.30 6.34
CA GLN A 98 15.11 7.34 5.55
C GLN A 98 13.80 6.85 4.93
N MET A 99 13.74 5.62 4.40
CA MET A 99 12.48 5.04 3.90
C MET A 99 11.42 4.94 5.01
N ILE A 100 11.77 4.43 6.19
CA ILE A 100 10.84 4.33 7.33
C ILE A 100 10.31 5.71 7.73
N LYS A 101 11.19 6.71 7.77
CA LYS A 101 10.83 8.10 8.07
C LYS A 101 9.86 8.67 7.04
N ASP A 102 10.09 8.45 5.76
CA ASP A 102 9.24 8.98 4.69
C ASP A 102 7.86 8.31 4.68
N ARG A 103 7.80 6.99 4.90
CA ARG A 103 6.53 6.27 5.09
C ARG A 103 5.76 6.81 6.30
N ARG A 104 6.43 7.15 7.40
CA ARG A 104 5.81 7.75 8.60
C ARG A 104 5.24 9.14 8.30
N ASN A 105 5.98 9.97 7.57
CA ASN A 105 5.53 11.31 7.18
C ASN A 105 4.28 11.24 6.29
N LEU A 106 4.27 10.31 5.31
CA LEU A 106 3.12 10.11 4.43
C LEU A 106 1.89 9.61 5.21
N LEU A 107 2.08 8.69 6.15
CA LEU A 107 0.99 8.19 6.99
C LEU A 107 0.40 9.28 7.90
N ALA A 108 1.26 10.09 8.53
CA ALA A 108 0.82 11.22 9.35
C ALA A 108 0.04 12.26 8.53
N LEU A 109 0.45 12.50 7.28
CA LEU A 109 -0.27 13.37 6.36
C LEU A 109 -1.66 12.80 6.06
N ARG A 110 -1.77 11.50 5.74
CA ARG A 110 -3.05 10.83 5.50
C ARG A 110 -3.98 10.90 6.70
N GLU A 111 -3.46 10.64 7.91
CA GLU A 111 -4.24 10.72 9.14
C GLU A 111 -4.82 12.13 9.37
N ARG A 112 -4.02 13.17 9.11
CA ARG A 112 -4.46 14.57 9.18
C ARG A 112 -5.65 14.84 8.25
N TYR A 113 -5.51 14.52 6.96
CA TYR A 113 -6.57 14.79 5.98
C TYR A 113 -7.77 13.86 6.12
N TYR A 114 -7.56 12.61 6.53
CA TYR A 114 -8.64 11.69 6.89
C TYR A 114 -9.52 12.29 8.00
N THR A 115 -8.90 12.81 9.05
CA THR A 115 -9.60 13.47 10.17
C THR A 115 -10.33 14.73 9.70
N GLN A 116 -9.68 15.57 8.89
CA GLN A 116 -10.27 16.80 8.35
C GLN A 116 -11.47 16.52 7.44
N ILE A 117 -11.35 15.56 6.52
CA ILE A 117 -12.43 15.12 5.63
C ILE A 117 -13.57 14.49 6.45
N GLY A 118 -13.24 13.63 7.42
CA GLY A 118 -14.25 13.00 8.28
C GLY A 118 -15.02 14.02 9.15
N ALA A 119 -14.41 15.16 9.48
CA ALA A 119 -15.06 16.25 10.22
C ALA A 119 -15.91 17.17 9.32
N GLY A 120 -15.45 17.45 8.10
CA GLY A 120 -16.13 18.33 7.14
C GLY A 120 -17.26 17.66 6.35
N PHE A 121 -17.22 16.32 6.24
CA PHE A 121 -18.14 15.53 5.42
C PHE A 121 -18.77 14.42 6.27
N ASN A 122 -18.39 13.17 6.02
CA ASN A 122 -18.82 12.01 6.78
C ASN A 122 -17.74 10.92 6.71
N GLY A 123 -17.92 9.84 7.49
CA GLY A 123 -16.95 8.75 7.54
C GLY A 123 -16.83 7.93 6.25
N ILE A 124 -17.87 7.87 5.41
CA ILE A 124 -17.83 7.15 4.13
C ILE A 124 -16.87 7.84 3.18
N ILE A 125 -17.03 9.16 3.00
CA ILE A 125 -16.16 9.97 2.13
C ILE A 125 -14.72 9.93 2.64
N ALA A 126 -14.51 10.01 3.96
CA ALA A 126 -13.18 9.91 4.56
C ALA A 126 -12.53 8.53 4.30
N LEU A 127 -13.29 7.44 4.39
CA LEU A 127 -12.80 6.10 4.11
C LEU A 127 -12.46 5.92 2.62
N GLN A 128 -13.32 6.39 1.71
CA GLN A 128 -13.05 6.38 0.26
C GLN A 128 -11.77 7.15 -0.09
N PHE A 129 -11.56 8.31 0.53
CA PHE A 129 -10.30 9.06 0.40
C PHE A 129 -9.10 8.21 0.83
N LEU A 130 -9.14 7.63 2.03
CA LEU A 130 -8.02 6.86 2.55
C LEU A 130 -7.71 5.62 1.71
N GLN A 131 -8.76 4.92 1.26
CA GLN A 131 -8.68 3.77 0.38
C GLN A 131 -8.01 4.12 -0.95
N ALA A 132 -8.51 5.15 -1.63
CA ALA A 132 -7.95 5.58 -2.91
C ALA A 132 -6.48 5.99 -2.77
N GLU A 133 -6.15 6.77 -1.74
CA GLU A 133 -4.79 7.25 -1.51
C GLU A 133 -3.80 6.18 -1.08
N ALA A 134 -4.25 5.16 -0.34
CA ALA A 134 -3.44 4.00 -0.03
C ALA A 134 -3.16 3.18 -1.30
N LEU A 135 -4.18 2.92 -2.12
CA LEU A 135 -4.03 2.16 -3.37
C LEU A 135 -3.08 2.85 -4.35
N LEU A 136 -3.22 4.16 -4.54
CA LEU A 136 -2.37 4.95 -5.45
C LEU A 136 -0.88 4.90 -5.07
N ASP A 137 -0.57 4.95 -3.77
CA ASP A 137 0.80 4.83 -3.26
C ASP A 137 1.34 3.41 -3.36
N MET A 138 0.49 2.39 -3.16
CA MET A 138 0.89 1.00 -3.41
C MET A 138 1.25 0.80 -4.87
N MET A 139 0.42 1.28 -5.79
CA MET A 139 0.67 1.21 -7.23
C MET A 139 1.98 1.91 -7.62
N GLU A 140 2.17 3.15 -7.16
CA GLU A 140 3.35 3.95 -7.51
C GLU A 140 4.63 3.36 -6.90
N SER A 141 4.56 2.88 -5.65
CA SER A 141 5.68 2.20 -5.00
C SER A 141 6.06 0.88 -5.70
N CYS A 142 5.07 0.06 -6.05
CA CYS A 142 5.30 -1.16 -6.84
C CYS A 142 5.94 -0.85 -8.19
N ARG A 143 5.45 0.19 -8.88
CA ARG A 143 6.01 0.64 -10.16
C ARG A 143 7.49 1.00 -10.04
N ILE A 144 7.89 1.69 -8.97
CA ILE A 144 9.30 2.03 -8.70
C ILE A 144 10.12 0.75 -8.57
N TYR A 145 9.69 -0.21 -7.74
CA TYR A 145 10.38 -1.49 -7.62
C TYR A 145 10.45 -2.28 -8.94
N GLU A 146 9.37 -2.28 -9.73
CA GLU A 146 9.31 -2.97 -11.01
C GLU A 146 10.24 -2.37 -12.08
N GLN A 147 10.70 -1.13 -11.90
CA GLN A 147 11.69 -0.50 -12.77
C GLN A 147 13.14 -0.86 -12.41
N THR A 148 13.33 -1.62 -11.34
CA THR A 148 14.65 -2.07 -10.87
C THR A 148 14.83 -3.58 -11.08
N HIS A 149 15.98 -4.10 -10.62
CA HIS A 149 16.28 -5.53 -10.62
C HIS A 149 15.32 -6.37 -9.75
N TRP A 150 14.54 -5.75 -8.85
CA TRP A 150 13.51 -6.45 -8.07
C TRP A 150 12.42 -7.06 -8.95
N SER A 151 12.25 -6.58 -10.17
CA SER A 151 11.32 -7.13 -11.17
C SER A 151 11.63 -8.58 -11.58
N ASP A 152 12.84 -9.09 -11.30
CA ASP A 152 13.21 -10.50 -11.50
C ASP A 152 12.62 -11.43 -10.42
N PHE A 153 12.17 -10.86 -9.30
CA PHE A 153 11.66 -11.60 -8.13
C PHE A 153 10.15 -11.48 -7.97
N ARG A 154 9.41 -11.31 -9.08
CA ARG A 154 7.94 -11.20 -9.08
C ARG A 154 7.30 -12.38 -8.36
N PHE A 155 6.35 -12.04 -7.49
CA PHE A 155 5.56 -13.01 -6.74
C PHE A 155 4.09 -12.86 -7.10
N HIS A 156 3.49 -13.96 -7.57
CA HIS A 156 2.07 -14.03 -7.91
C HIS A 156 1.34 -14.92 -6.88
N PRO A 157 0.72 -14.33 -5.84
CA PRO A 157 0.15 -15.07 -4.72
C PRO A 157 -1.03 -15.96 -5.13
N LYS A 158 -1.77 -15.59 -6.18
CA LYS A 158 -3.06 -16.18 -6.57
C LYS A 158 -3.03 -17.65 -7.00
N ALA A 159 -1.85 -18.24 -7.25
CA ALA A 159 -1.75 -19.60 -7.78
C ALA A 159 -1.42 -20.67 -6.73
N LEU A 160 -1.22 -20.29 -5.46
CA LEU A 160 -0.61 -21.16 -4.45
C LEU A 160 -1.54 -21.30 -3.23
N ASN A 161 -1.61 -22.50 -2.66
CA ASN A 161 -2.20 -22.66 -1.32
C ASN A 161 -1.28 -22.06 -0.24
N PRO A 162 -1.75 -21.83 1.01
CA PRO A 162 -0.95 -21.14 2.03
C PRO A 162 0.43 -21.76 2.30
N SER A 163 0.55 -23.10 2.27
CA SER A 163 1.84 -23.77 2.47
C SER A 163 2.80 -23.59 1.30
N GLN A 164 2.28 -23.64 0.07
CA GLN A 164 3.04 -23.38 -1.15
C GLN A 164 3.46 -21.91 -1.22
N PHE A 165 2.59 -21.02 -0.78
CA PHE A 165 2.82 -19.58 -0.70
C PHE A 165 4.01 -19.25 0.22
N LYS A 166 4.00 -19.73 1.47
CA LYS A 166 5.11 -19.50 2.43
C LYS A 166 6.44 -20.03 1.88
N LYS A 167 6.42 -21.23 1.29
CA LYS A 167 7.60 -21.81 0.65
C LYS A 167 8.10 -20.99 -0.55
N ALA A 168 7.20 -20.54 -1.42
CA ALA A 168 7.56 -19.73 -2.57
C ALA A 168 8.13 -18.38 -2.13
N LYS A 169 7.51 -17.72 -1.15
CA LYS A 169 8.01 -16.49 -0.51
C LYS A 169 9.43 -16.67 0.02
N HIS A 170 9.65 -17.72 0.82
CA HIS A 170 10.96 -18.08 1.37
C HIS A 170 12.01 -18.30 0.26
N ASN A 171 11.67 -19.01 -0.81
CA ASN A 171 12.59 -19.23 -1.93
C ASN A 171 12.93 -17.92 -2.66
N THR A 172 11.94 -17.05 -2.87
CA THR A 172 12.13 -15.77 -3.53
C THR A 172 13.02 -14.83 -2.70
N ILE A 173 12.77 -14.69 -1.39
CA ILE A 173 13.62 -13.85 -0.54
C ILE A 173 15.05 -14.42 -0.45
N HIS A 174 15.22 -15.74 -0.37
CA HIS A 174 16.55 -16.35 -0.40
C HIS A 174 17.30 -16.00 -1.70
N ALA A 175 16.61 -16.13 -2.84
CA ALA A 175 17.17 -15.81 -4.15
C ALA A 175 17.48 -14.32 -4.32
N ALA A 176 16.65 -13.44 -3.75
CA ALA A 176 16.79 -12.00 -3.88
C ALA A 176 17.85 -11.41 -2.94
N LEU A 177 17.97 -11.94 -1.73
CA LEU A 177 18.90 -11.46 -0.72
C LEU A 177 20.28 -12.14 -0.80
N THR A 178 20.36 -13.36 -1.34
CA THR A 178 21.61 -14.12 -1.50
C THR A 178 22.53 -14.08 -0.27
N PRO A 179 22.05 -14.37 0.96
CA PRO A 179 22.89 -14.36 2.14
C PRO A 179 23.99 -15.43 2.06
N SER A 180 25.14 -15.20 2.70
CA SER A 180 26.12 -16.28 2.95
C SER A 180 25.53 -17.35 3.87
N VAL A 181 26.20 -18.49 3.99
CA VAL A 181 25.71 -19.61 4.83
C VAL A 181 25.60 -19.20 6.30
N GLU A 182 26.58 -18.43 6.78
CA GLU A 182 26.62 -17.90 8.14
C GLU A 182 25.53 -16.85 8.37
N GLU A 183 25.38 -15.90 7.43
CA GLU A 183 24.33 -14.87 7.50
C GLU A 183 22.93 -15.48 7.42
N ALA A 184 22.73 -16.51 6.59
CA ALA A 184 21.43 -17.13 6.37
C ALA A 184 20.85 -17.66 7.68
N SER A 185 21.64 -18.33 8.51
CA SER A 185 21.16 -18.86 9.79
C SER A 185 20.64 -17.74 10.71
N ALA A 186 21.40 -16.66 10.86
CA ALA A 186 21.02 -15.53 11.71
C ALA A 186 19.85 -14.72 11.11
N PHE A 187 19.85 -14.55 9.78
CA PHE A 187 18.78 -13.90 9.04
C PHE A 187 17.45 -14.60 9.25
N TRP A 188 17.39 -15.91 9.02
CA TRP A 188 16.14 -16.68 9.09
C TRP A 188 15.56 -16.73 10.50
N GLU A 189 16.41 -16.72 11.53
CA GLU A 189 15.92 -16.63 12.91
C GLU A 189 15.11 -15.35 13.14
N VAL A 190 15.66 -14.20 12.72
CA VAL A 190 14.99 -12.90 12.89
C VAL A 190 13.78 -12.77 11.95
N TYR A 191 13.93 -13.20 10.70
CA TYR A 191 12.85 -13.14 9.69
C TYR A 191 11.64 -13.99 10.09
N ASN A 192 11.82 -15.18 10.66
CA ASN A 192 10.70 -16.03 11.07
C ASN A 192 9.87 -15.37 12.19
N ARG A 193 10.51 -14.67 13.13
CA ARG A 193 9.78 -13.89 14.16
C ARG A 193 9.04 -12.70 13.55
N TYR A 194 9.66 -12.02 12.58
CA TYR A 194 9.00 -10.95 11.82
C TYR A 194 7.74 -11.48 11.13
N GLU A 195 7.84 -12.60 10.43
CA GLU A 195 6.72 -13.19 9.70
C GLU A 195 5.57 -13.62 10.62
N GLU A 196 5.87 -14.21 11.78
CA GLU A 196 4.87 -14.55 12.80
C GLU A 196 4.12 -13.31 13.33
N GLU A 197 4.85 -12.23 13.66
CA GLU A 197 4.24 -10.96 14.11
C GLU A 197 3.46 -10.26 12.99
N CYS A 198 3.89 -10.41 11.73
CA CYS A 198 3.18 -9.92 10.55
C CYS A 198 1.85 -10.66 10.35
N ASP A 199 1.86 -11.99 10.38
CA ASP A 199 0.65 -12.82 10.28
C ASP A 199 -0.34 -12.46 11.40
N ALA A 200 0.14 -12.24 12.62
CA ALA A 200 -0.69 -11.80 13.75
C ALA A 200 -1.28 -10.39 13.57
N LEU A 201 -0.59 -9.50 12.84
CA LEU A 201 -1.03 -8.13 12.61
C LEU A 201 -1.99 -7.99 11.44
N LEU A 202 -1.70 -8.66 10.32
CA LEU A 202 -2.38 -8.47 9.03
C LEU A 202 -3.31 -9.63 8.66
N GLY A 203 -3.32 -10.69 9.47
CA GLY A 203 -3.93 -11.96 9.14
C GLY A 203 -3.05 -12.74 8.16
N GLU A 204 -3.33 -14.05 8.05
CA GLU A 204 -2.74 -14.87 6.99
C GLU A 204 -3.12 -14.26 5.62
N ASP A 205 -2.14 -14.22 4.71
CA ASP A 205 -2.26 -13.71 3.34
C ASP A 205 -2.84 -12.28 3.24
N TYR A 206 -2.58 -11.43 4.24
CA TYR A 206 -3.09 -10.05 4.30
C TYR A 206 -4.63 -9.97 4.31
N SER A 207 -5.32 -11.02 4.76
CA SER A 207 -6.78 -11.09 4.78
C SER A 207 -7.46 -9.91 5.49
N LEU A 208 -6.82 -9.27 6.47
CA LEU A 208 -7.36 -8.08 7.13
C LEU A 208 -7.54 -6.90 6.16
N ILE A 209 -6.74 -6.84 5.09
CA ILE A 209 -6.80 -5.76 4.09
C ILE A 209 -8.09 -5.85 3.27
N SER A 210 -8.64 -7.05 3.07
CA SER A 210 -9.94 -7.23 2.40
C SER A 210 -11.06 -6.42 3.07
N LEU A 211 -11.06 -6.35 4.41
CA LEU A 211 -12.03 -5.59 5.19
C LEU A 211 -11.96 -4.09 4.87
N TYR A 212 -10.76 -3.58 4.62
CA TYR A 212 -10.53 -2.18 4.31
C TYR A 212 -10.63 -1.88 2.82
N ALA A 213 -10.66 -2.89 1.95
CA ALA A 213 -10.81 -2.74 0.50
C ALA A 213 -12.28 -2.79 0.03
N GLY A 214 -13.21 -3.24 0.88
CA GLY A 214 -14.64 -3.30 0.57
C GLY A 214 -15.28 -1.93 0.29
N ASP A 215 -16.46 -1.94 -0.35
CA ASP A 215 -17.18 -0.72 -0.74
C ASP A 215 -17.63 0.08 0.51
N PRO A 216 -17.16 1.32 0.71
CA PRO A 216 -17.55 2.12 1.85
C PRO A 216 -19.04 2.43 1.96
N SER A 217 -19.79 2.33 0.86
CA SER A 217 -21.23 2.57 0.83
C SER A 217 -22.04 1.46 1.53
N ASP A 218 -21.43 0.31 1.77
CA ASP A 218 -22.01 -0.78 2.58
C ASP A 218 -22.04 -0.45 4.08
N PHE A 219 -21.37 0.63 4.51
CA PHE A 219 -21.24 1.00 5.91
C PHE A 219 -22.03 2.27 6.25
N THR A 220 -22.44 2.36 7.52
CA THR A 220 -22.88 3.65 8.07
C THR A 220 -21.68 4.61 8.19
N PRO A 221 -21.90 5.93 8.18
CA PRO A 221 -20.82 6.90 8.40
C PRO A 221 -20.00 6.67 9.67
N ALA A 222 -20.62 6.21 10.75
CA ALA A 222 -19.92 5.91 12.00
C ALA A 222 -19.02 4.68 11.87
N ILE A 223 -19.50 3.63 11.20
CA ILE A 223 -18.72 2.41 10.94
C ILE A 223 -17.56 2.71 9.99
N ALA A 224 -17.80 3.41 8.89
CA ALA A 224 -16.75 3.80 7.94
C ALA A 224 -15.67 4.67 8.61
N LYS A 225 -16.06 5.58 9.51
CA LYS A 225 -15.12 6.38 10.31
C LYS A 225 -14.27 5.50 11.25
N ARG A 226 -14.87 4.49 11.87
CA ARG A 226 -14.13 3.55 12.71
C ARG A 226 -13.15 2.71 11.88
N LEU A 227 -13.62 2.16 10.75
CA LEU A 227 -12.81 1.35 9.84
C LEU A 227 -11.59 2.10 9.32
N GLY A 228 -11.73 3.38 8.94
CA GLY A 228 -10.57 4.16 8.49
C GLY A 228 -9.54 4.44 9.59
N ASN A 229 -9.98 4.68 10.84
CA ASN A 229 -9.07 4.78 11.98
C ASN A 229 -8.36 3.44 12.26
N ASP A 230 -9.09 2.34 12.23
CA ASP A 230 -8.53 1.00 12.41
C ASP A 230 -7.51 0.70 11.31
N PHE A 231 -7.79 1.10 10.06
CA PHE A 231 -6.86 0.96 8.93
C PHE A 231 -5.57 1.79 9.11
N LEU A 232 -5.70 3.07 9.50
CA LEU A 232 -4.54 3.92 9.83
C LEU A 232 -3.68 3.31 10.96
N SER A 233 -4.34 2.78 11.99
CA SER A 233 -3.67 2.10 13.11
C SER A 233 -2.90 0.85 12.66
N VAL A 234 -3.48 0.04 11.77
CA VAL A 234 -2.80 -1.13 11.18
C VAL A 234 -1.57 -0.70 10.39
N MET A 235 -1.68 0.29 9.51
CA MET A 235 -0.53 0.82 8.76
C MET A 235 0.58 1.34 9.68
N GLN A 236 0.21 2.02 10.77
CA GLN A 236 1.17 2.53 11.75
C GLN A 236 1.88 1.42 12.52
N ARG A 237 1.16 0.36 12.88
CA ARG A 237 1.72 -0.82 13.56
C ARG A 237 2.65 -1.60 12.64
N GLU A 238 2.29 -1.76 11.37
CA GLU A 238 3.13 -2.42 10.38
C GLU A 238 4.45 -1.66 10.18
N LEU A 239 4.40 -0.33 10.07
CA LEU A 239 5.61 0.47 9.93
C LEU A 239 6.55 0.34 11.15
N LYS A 240 5.98 0.30 12.36
CA LYS A 240 6.77 0.05 13.58
C LYS A 240 7.37 -1.35 13.61
N LEU A 241 6.66 -2.34 13.08
CA LEU A 241 7.14 -3.71 12.97
C LEU A 241 8.34 -3.78 12.01
N LYS A 242 8.23 -3.18 10.81
CA LYS A 242 9.33 -3.05 9.86
C LYS A 242 10.54 -2.34 10.48
N GLU A 243 10.34 -1.26 11.22
CA GLU A 243 11.41 -0.53 11.92
C GLU A 243 12.11 -1.39 12.98
N LYS A 244 11.35 -2.08 13.83
CA LYS A 244 11.88 -3.01 14.84
C LYS A 244 12.78 -4.05 14.19
N TYR A 245 12.27 -4.73 13.16
CA TYR A 245 12.98 -5.84 12.53
C TYR A 245 14.11 -5.40 11.61
N PHE A 246 14.05 -4.20 11.04
CA PHE A 246 15.21 -3.59 10.38
C PHE A 246 16.38 -3.41 11.35
N VAL A 247 16.12 -2.89 12.55
CA VAL A 247 17.16 -2.72 13.59
C VAL A 247 17.70 -4.07 14.07
N GLU A 248 16.84 -5.05 14.34
CA GLU A 248 17.26 -6.40 14.74
C GLU A 248 18.10 -7.07 13.64
N MET A 249 17.67 -7.03 12.38
CA MET A 249 18.44 -7.59 11.27
C MET A 249 19.79 -6.90 11.09
N ASN A 250 19.82 -5.57 11.19
CA ASN A 250 21.06 -4.82 11.11
C ASN A 250 22.09 -5.28 12.16
N GLN A 251 21.64 -5.64 13.36
CA GLN A 251 22.52 -6.13 14.42
C GLN A 251 23.11 -7.51 14.10
N VAL A 252 22.35 -8.40 13.47
CA VAL A 252 22.77 -9.80 13.28
C VAL A 252 23.44 -10.08 11.93
N VAL A 253 23.05 -9.37 10.86
CA VAL A 253 23.56 -9.59 9.50
C VAL A 253 24.13 -8.34 8.85
N GLY A 254 24.18 -7.24 9.60
CA GLY A 254 24.71 -5.98 9.12
C GLY A 254 23.74 -5.18 8.24
N PRO A 255 24.11 -3.93 7.95
CA PRO A 255 23.21 -2.95 7.35
C PRO A 255 22.86 -3.23 5.89
N SER A 256 23.79 -3.73 5.08
CA SER A 256 23.51 -4.02 3.66
C SER A 256 22.41 -5.08 3.52
N LEU A 257 22.50 -6.20 4.25
CA LEU A 257 21.49 -7.25 4.17
C LEU A 257 20.16 -6.80 4.81
N ALA A 258 20.18 -6.10 5.94
CA ALA A 258 18.98 -5.56 6.58
C ALA A 258 18.21 -4.57 5.69
N THR A 259 18.94 -3.74 4.94
CA THR A 259 18.36 -2.75 4.01
C THR A 259 17.70 -3.42 2.82
N ARG A 260 18.36 -4.44 2.24
CA ARG A 260 17.80 -5.25 1.16
C ARG A 260 16.58 -6.06 1.61
N PHE A 261 16.59 -6.57 2.84
CA PHE A 261 15.39 -7.17 3.45
C PHE A 261 14.24 -6.16 3.48
N LEU A 262 14.49 -4.96 3.99
CA LEU A 262 13.47 -3.93 4.12
C LEU A 262 12.91 -3.54 2.75
N ALA A 263 13.77 -3.41 1.72
CA ALA A 263 13.37 -3.14 0.35
C ALA A 263 12.47 -4.25 -0.22
N TRP A 264 12.90 -5.50 -0.09
CA TRP A 264 12.18 -6.66 -0.58
C TRP A 264 10.83 -6.82 0.12
N GLU A 265 10.80 -6.67 1.44
CA GLU A 265 9.60 -6.83 2.26
C GLU A 265 8.59 -5.70 2.01
N ASP A 266 9.06 -4.46 1.76
CA ASP A 266 8.17 -3.38 1.35
C ASP A 266 7.52 -3.71 0.01
N TYR A 267 8.31 -4.04 -1.02
CA TYR A 267 7.79 -4.45 -2.32
C TYR A 267 6.77 -5.59 -2.20
N TYR A 268 7.14 -6.67 -1.50
CA TYR A 268 6.31 -7.84 -1.33
C TYR A 268 4.97 -7.53 -0.63
N SER A 269 5.02 -6.73 0.44
CA SER A 269 3.84 -6.31 1.19
C SER A 269 2.89 -5.50 0.32
N LEU A 270 3.41 -4.57 -0.48
CA LEU A 270 2.62 -3.72 -1.38
C LEU A 270 1.90 -4.58 -2.45
N VAL A 271 2.64 -5.49 -3.09
CA VAL A 271 2.08 -6.40 -4.10
C VAL A 271 0.99 -7.29 -3.49
N SER A 272 1.24 -7.90 -2.33
CA SER A 272 0.27 -8.76 -1.65
C SER A 272 -1.02 -8.00 -1.28
N LYS A 273 -0.89 -6.77 -0.77
CA LYS A 273 -2.03 -5.91 -0.46
C LYS A 273 -2.82 -5.51 -1.71
N MET A 274 -2.15 -5.17 -2.80
CA MET A 274 -2.80 -4.86 -4.07
C MET A 274 -3.61 -6.06 -4.59
N TYR A 275 -3.08 -7.27 -4.44
CA TYR A 275 -3.82 -8.48 -4.80
C TYR A 275 -5.06 -8.70 -3.93
N ALA A 276 -4.93 -8.55 -2.60
CA ALA A 276 -6.06 -8.63 -1.68
C ALA A 276 -7.13 -7.55 -1.99
N TRP A 277 -6.69 -6.36 -2.39
CA TRP A 277 -7.57 -5.27 -2.80
C TRP A 277 -8.33 -5.57 -4.09
N ALA A 278 -7.66 -6.18 -5.07
CA ALA A 278 -8.24 -6.50 -6.38
C ALA A 278 -9.19 -7.71 -6.38
N GLU A 279 -9.39 -8.37 -5.23
CA GLU A 279 -10.31 -9.48 -5.05
C GLU A 279 -11.68 -9.07 -4.50
N GLN A 280 -11.86 -7.80 -4.13
CA GLN A 280 -13.15 -7.21 -3.76
C GLN A 280 -13.89 -6.68 -5.00
#